data_AF-A0A1S3N3P6-F1
#
_entry.id   AF-A0A1S3N3P6-F1
#
_cell.length_a   1.000
_cell.length_b   1.000
_cell.length_c   1.000
_cell.angle_alpha   90.00
_cell.angle_beta   90.00
_cell.angle_gamma   90.00
#
_symmetry.space_group_name_H-M   'P 1'
#
loop_
_entity.id
_entity.type
_entity.pdbx_description
1 polymer ?
#
loop_
_entity_poly.entity_id
_entity_poly.type
_entity_poly.pdbx_seq_one_letter_code
_entity_poly.pdbx_strand_id
1 'polypeptide(L)'
;MADMDSLTEALSAISVSTELVEQELKPHLDTLLAVLLEKKKGAAEEIASSGILPILTQTLRVKSPLTNQVALVVAEMAREAAVRDPCIDAGLVTVLVPLLNSADEELLLHTGRAIGRICFDNTAQQDQLVQCGVIPRLVAIMRENLENDPLVNVCLLALCNLADMDTTREALVDVGVAEVLTAQLKRATDAERRHIILEVLGSLGESDVLKLQFVESGVPEALSEMIRGLQGGSDPHDLCSIKIASNLIVSLLLGDESMQKCFGEGTGVVYRDVLSWLQSSNTQLQLSGALAIANFARNDSNCVKMLELGVVPHILTLLEQHVDEGDVSVQHAGLSALRNLAIPASNKVRMLEDGVTERIRTLLRSDMPPVQFKLLGTLRMMVDGQEEAAAVLGKDEVLLARIMEWCEARDHAGVRGEANRLLAALIRHSRAPEVINAVTKADGVRHLITMATSEHLIMQNEALVALAIASAIDIASMQESFREAELLPTLQKMLDDPVGTVEFKFSALGLICSLASSSSMKEEMESLNLKETLNKLSGHSSTNVATQADTVLAMLSETS
;
A
#
# COMPACT_ATOMS: atom_id res chain seq x y z
N MET A 1 9.82 4.66 55.08
CA MET A 1 9.40 3.79 56.21
C MET A 1 8.08 4.29 56.77
N ALA A 2 8.00 5.51 57.33
CA ALA A 2 6.76 6.08 57.89
C ALA A 2 5.50 5.92 57.01
N ASP A 3 5.63 6.11 55.69
CA ASP A 3 4.46 6.05 54.81
C ASP A 3 4.04 4.62 54.40
N MET A 4 4.96 3.66 54.42
CA MET A 4 4.60 2.25 54.18
C MET A 4 3.97 1.65 55.44
N ASP A 5 4.42 2.07 56.62
CA ASP A 5 3.76 1.71 57.88
C ASP A 5 2.30 2.24 57.89
N SER A 6 2.09 3.47 57.42
CA SER A 6 0.75 4.04 57.26
C SER A 6 -0.12 3.32 56.22
N LEU A 7 0.50 2.78 55.16
CA LEU A 7 -0.19 1.94 54.17
C LEU A 7 -0.66 0.64 54.82
N THR A 8 0.22 -0.07 55.52
CA THR A 8 -0.13 -1.34 56.17
C THR A 8 -1.24 -1.15 57.22
N GLU A 9 -1.20 -0.06 58.00
CA GLU A 9 -2.27 0.30 58.95
C GLU A 9 -3.61 0.56 58.23
N ALA A 10 -3.59 1.34 57.15
CA ALA A 10 -4.79 1.61 56.35
C ALA A 10 -5.38 0.35 55.72
N LEU A 11 -4.53 -0.53 55.18
CA LEU A 11 -4.95 -1.82 54.63
C LEU A 11 -5.58 -2.72 55.70
N SER A 12 -4.96 -2.80 56.88
CA SER A 12 -5.51 -3.59 57.99
C SER A 12 -6.87 -3.06 58.45
N ALA A 13 -7.06 -1.73 58.50
CA ALA A 13 -8.34 -1.13 58.87
C ALA A 13 -9.45 -1.41 57.85
N ILE A 14 -9.13 -1.34 56.54
CA ILE A 14 -10.07 -1.67 55.47
C ILE A 14 -10.46 -3.15 55.53
N SER A 15 -9.50 -4.06 55.71
CA SER A 15 -9.75 -5.51 55.71
C SER A 15 -10.57 -6.01 56.91
N VAL A 16 -10.57 -5.28 58.03
CA VAL A 16 -11.35 -5.64 59.24
C VAL A 16 -12.77 -5.05 59.21
N SER A 17 -13.02 -4.08 58.33
CA SER A 17 -14.34 -3.44 58.19
C SER A 17 -15.34 -4.41 57.56
N THR A 18 -16.24 -4.96 58.37
CA THR A 18 -17.29 -5.90 57.93
C THR A 18 -18.51 -5.19 57.32
N GLU A 19 -18.69 -3.91 57.63
CA GLU A 19 -19.73 -3.04 57.06
C GLU A 19 -19.06 -1.90 56.27
N LEU A 20 -19.61 -1.57 55.09
CA LEU A 20 -19.12 -0.45 54.26
C LEU A 20 -19.54 0.89 54.89
N VAL A 21 -18.84 1.30 55.96
CA VAL A 21 -19.06 2.60 56.59
C VAL A 21 -18.19 3.63 55.87
N GLU A 22 -18.83 4.45 55.05
CA GLU A 22 -18.17 5.40 54.15
C GLU A 22 -17.23 6.40 54.88
N GLN A 23 -17.64 6.86 56.06
CA GLN A 23 -16.85 7.79 56.86
C GLN A 23 -15.57 7.15 57.42
N GLU A 24 -15.59 5.84 57.67
CA GLU A 24 -14.44 5.09 58.18
C GLU A 24 -13.49 4.70 57.04
N LEU A 25 -14.03 4.40 55.84
CA LEU A 25 -13.23 4.01 54.68
C LEU A 25 -12.46 5.18 54.05
N LYS A 26 -13.06 6.37 54.02
CA LYS A 26 -12.47 7.56 53.36
C LYS A 26 -11.02 7.87 53.77
N PRO A 27 -10.66 8.03 55.06
CA PRO A 27 -9.29 8.39 55.44
C PRO A 27 -8.29 7.31 55.03
N HIS A 28 -8.68 6.05 55.01
CA HIS A 28 -7.82 4.96 54.57
C HIS A 28 -7.62 5.00 53.05
N LEU A 29 -8.68 5.23 52.27
CA LEU A 29 -8.58 5.43 50.82
C LEU A 29 -7.71 6.65 50.47
N ASP A 30 -7.76 7.72 51.27
CA ASP A 30 -6.88 8.90 51.10
C ASP A 30 -5.40 8.51 51.28
N THR A 31 -5.08 7.68 52.30
CA THR A 31 -3.72 7.16 52.50
C THR A 31 -3.25 6.28 51.34
N LEU A 32 -4.10 5.36 50.88
CA LEU A 32 -3.80 4.51 49.72
C LEU A 32 -3.49 5.36 48.48
N LEU A 33 -4.34 6.36 48.21
CA LEU A 33 -4.19 7.24 47.06
C LEU A 33 -2.91 8.09 47.16
N ALA A 34 -2.61 8.66 48.33
CA ALA A 34 -1.39 9.44 48.53
C ALA A 34 -0.14 8.63 48.22
N VAL A 35 -0.07 7.38 48.71
CA VAL A 35 1.04 6.46 48.46
C VAL A 35 1.17 6.11 46.97
N LEU A 36 0.05 5.87 46.28
CA LEU A 36 0.02 5.57 44.84
C LEU A 36 0.44 6.78 43.99
N LEU A 37 -0.01 7.99 44.34
CA LEU A 37 0.35 9.23 43.63
C LEU A 37 1.83 9.58 43.79
N GLU A 38 2.42 9.27 44.95
CA GLU A 38 3.85 9.39 45.19
C GLU A 38 4.69 8.32 44.45
N LYS A 39 4.04 7.38 43.74
CA LYS A 39 4.68 6.29 42.98
C LYS A 39 5.63 5.47 43.84
N LYS A 40 5.23 5.18 45.08
CA LYS A 40 6.03 4.34 45.98
C LYS A 40 6.13 2.93 45.43
N LYS A 41 7.37 2.45 45.29
CA LYS A 41 7.68 1.13 44.74
C LYS A 41 7.05 0.02 45.59
N GLY A 42 6.31 -0.88 44.95
CA GLY A 42 5.69 -2.05 45.60
C GLY A 42 4.34 -1.77 46.26
N ALA A 43 3.89 -0.50 46.31
CA ALA A 43 2.66 -0.15 47.00
C ALA A 43 1.41 -0.69 46.30
N ALA A 44 1.35 -0.63 44.97
CA ALA A 44 0.20 -1.12 44.22
C ALA A 44 0.05 -2.65 44.37
N GLU A 45 1.17 -3.38 44.37
CA GLU A 45 1.23 -4.82 44.58
C GLU A 45 0.86 -5.21 46.01
N GLU A 46 1.29 -4.44 47.01
CA GLU A 46 0.88 -4.62 48.42
C GLU A 46 -0.62 -4.40 48.57
N ILE A 47 -1.17 -3.33 47.99
CA ILE A 47 -2.61 -3.06 48.02
C ILE A 47 -3.38 -4.20 47.32
N ALA A 48 -2.94 -4.66 46.16
CA ALA A 48 -3.60 -5.74 45.42
C ALA A 48 -3.58 -7.08 46.18
N SER A 49 -2.48 -7.40 46.86
CA SER A 49 -2.30 -8.64 47.62
C SER A 49 -2.92 -8.62 49.03
N SER A 50 -3.31 -7.44 49.54
CA SER A 50 -3.90 -7.25 50.87
C SER A 50 -5.31 -7.83 51.06
N GLY A 51 -5.95 -8.26 49.97
CA GLY A 51 -7.31 -8.79 49.98
C GLY A 51 -8.42 -7.74 49.95
N ILE A 52 -8.11 -6.45 49.76
CA ILE A 52 -9.13 -5.38 49.74
C ILE A 52 -9.85 -5.24 48.39
N LEU A 53 -9.37 -5.86 47.31
CA LEU A 53 -9.97 -5.71 45.97
C LEU A 53 -11.48 -6.02 45.94
N PRO A 54 -12.01 -7.08 46.60
CA PRO A 54 -13.45 -7.31 46.69
C PRO A 54 -14.23 -6.18 47.38
N ILE A 55 -13.62 -5.48 48.36
CA ILE A 55 -14.22 -4.33 49.04
C ILE A 55 -14.30 -3.14 48.07
N LEU A 56 -13.25 -2.91 47.28
CA LEU A 56 -13.27 -1.90 46.21
C LEU A 56 -14.35 -2.22 45.16
N THR A 57 -14.43 -3.47 44.71
CA THR A 57 -15.48 -3.95 43.79
C THR A 57 -16.88 -3.71 44.35
N GLN A 58 -17.11 -4.04 45.63
CA GLN A 58 -18.39 -3.83 46.27
C GLN A 58 -18.72 -2.34 46.43
N THR A 59 -17.73 -1.50 46.74
CA THR A 59 -17.93 -0.04 46.86
C THR A 59 -18.35 0.58 45.52
N LEU A 60 -17.70 0.19 44.42
CA LEU A 60 -18.07 0.62 43.07
C LEU A 60 -19.47 0.12 42.68
N ARG A 61 -19.84 -1.10 43.08
CA ARG A 61 -21.14 -1.70 42.77
C ARG A 61 -22.32 -0.96 43.43
N VAL A 62 -22.16 -0.51 44.67
CA VAL A 62 -23.22 0.18 45.44
C VAL A 62 -23.36 1.65 45.05
N LYS A 63 -22.41 2.19 44.26
CA LYS A 63 -22.38 3.61 43.83
C LYS A 63 -22.42 4.58 45.01
N SER A 64 -21.55 4.38 45.99
CA SER A 64 -21.41 5.27 47.16
C SER A 64 -20.82 6.64 46.77
N PRO A 65 -20.83 7.65 47.65
CA PRO A 65 -20.07 8.89 47.48
C PRO A 65 -18.56 8.69 47.31
N LEU A 66 -18.03 7.52 47.69
CA LEU A 66 -16.63 7.14 47.50
C LEU A 66 -16.34 6.54 46.12
N THR A 67 -17.36 6.34 45.26
CA THR A 67 -17.19 5.69 43.94
C THR A 67 -16.11 6.35 43.10
N ASN A 68 -16.09 7.67 43.04
CA ASN A 68 -15.11 8.44 42.29
C ASN A 68 -13.69 8.23 42.85
N GLN A 69 -13.54 8.30 44.17
CA GLN A 69 -12.26 8.04 44.84
C GLN A 69 -11.77 6.59 44.63
N VAL A 70 -12.65 5.60 44.74
CA VAL A 70 -12.29 4.20 44.51
C VAL A 70 -11.90 3.95 43.06
N ALA A 71 -12.62 4.55 42.10
CA ALA A 71 -12.25 4.46 40.68
C ALA A 71 -10.85 5.04 40.44
N LEU A 72 -10.49 6.14 41.11
CA LEU A 72 -9.15 6.72 41.05
C LEU A 72 -8.10 5.80 41.67
N VAL A 73 -8.35 5.25 42.87
CA VAL A 73 -7.43 4.28 43.51
C VAL A 73 -7.17 3.10 42.57
N VAL A 74 -8.21 2.51 41.98
CA VAL A 74 -8.08 1.41 41.02
C VAL A 74 -7.29 1.84 39.78
N ALA A 75 -7.55 3.03 39.23
CA ALA A 75 -6.82 3.55 38.09
C ALA A 75 -5.32 3.69 38.40
N GLU A 76 -4.96 4.21 39.57
CA GLU A 76 -3.57 4.44 39.97
C GLU A 76 -2.84 3.12 40.28
N MET A 77 -3.52 2.16 40.90
CA MET A 77 -3.00 0.80 41.10
C MET A 77 -2.70 0.09 39.77
N ALA A 78 -3.62 0.16 38.80
CA ALA A 78 -3.50 -0.53 37.52
C ALA A 78 -2.37 0.01 36.60
N ARG A 79 -1.65 1.06 37.02
CA ARG A 79 -0.40 1.47 36.37
C ARG A 79 0.63 0.36 36.39
N GLU A 80 0.71 -0.37 37.51
CA GLU A 80 1.63 -1.48 37.69
C GLU A 80 1.07 -2.73 37.00
N ALA A 81 1.84 -3.29 36.06
CA ALA A 81 1.41 -4.44 35.26
C ALA A 81 1.02 -5.65 36.12
N ALA A 82 1.72 -5.86 37.23
CA ALA A 82 1.46 -6.96 38.17
C ALA A 82 0.08 -6.89 38.85
N VAL A 83 -0.60 -5.74 38.81
CA VAL A 83 -1.90 -5.53 39.46
C VAL A 83 -3.08 -5.73 38.50
N ARG A 84 -2.84 -5.76 37.19
CA ARG A 84 -3.90 -5.85 36.17
C ARG A 84 -4.69 -7.14 36.26
N ASP A 85 -4.02 -8.30 36.30
CA ASP A 85 -4.68 -9.60 36.44
C ASP A 85 -5.44 -9.74 37.77
N PRO A 86 -4.87 -9.38 38.94
CA PRO A 86 -5.64 -9.32 40.19
C PRO A 86 -6.90 -8.45 40.10
N CYS A 87 -6.86 -7.31 39.38
CA CYS A 87 -8.03 -6.47 39.17
C CYS A 87 -9.11 -7.15 38.31
N ILE A 88 -8.69 -7.88 37.26
CA ILE A 88 -9.59 -8.67 36.41
C ILE A 88 -10.25 -9.77 37.24
N ASP A 89 -9.47 -10.56 37.98
CA ASP A 89 -9.94 -11.66 38.83
C ASP A 89 -10.91 -11.18 39.93
N ALA A 90 -10.69 -9.98 40.46
CA ALA A 90 -11.57 -9.35 41.45
C ALA A 90 -12.89 -8.81 40.85
N GLY A 91 -13.08 -8.91 39.54
CA GLY A 91 -14.27 -8.43 38.83
C GLY A 91 -14.40 -6.91 38.74
N LEU A 92 -13.28 -6.17 38.87
CA LEU A 92 -13.30 -4.71 38.83
C LEU A 92 -13.75 -4.17 37.47
N VAL A 93 -13.32 -4.79 36.37
CA VAL A 93 -13.74 -4.39 35.01
C VAL A 93 -15.27 -4.43 34.88
N THR A 94 -15.90 -5.50 35.36
CA THR A 94 -17.35 -5.70 35.32
C THR A 94 -18.14 -4.61 36.06
N VAL A 95 -17.62 -4.09 37.18
CA VAL A 95 -18.29 -3.03 37.95
C VAL A 95 -17.93 -1.62 37.46
N LEU A 96 -16.79 -1.45 36.80
CA LEU A 96 -16.35 -0.17 36.22
C LEU A 96 -17.09 0.16 34.91
N VAL A 97 -17.32 -0.82 34.03
CA VAL A 97 -17.96 -0.59 32.72
C VAL A 97 -19.30 0.15 32.84
N PRO A 98 -20.24 -0.22 33.74
CA PRO A 98 -21.49 0.51 33.92
C PRO A 98 -21.33 1.98 34.36
N LEU A 99 -20.19 2.34 34.98
CA LEU A 99 -19.91 3.71 35.44
C LEU A 99 -19.57 4.66 34.28
N LEU A 100 -19.23 4.14 33.10
CA LEU A 100 -19.06 4.95 31.89
C LEU A 100 -20.37 5.65 31.46
N ASN A 101 -21.53 5.27 31.99
CA ASN A 101 -22.81 5.94 31.76
C ASN A 101 -23.11 7.07 32.77
N SER A 102 -22.14 7.43 33.63
CA SER A 102 -22.28 8.56 34.54
C SER A 102 -22.32 9.90 33.79
N ALA A 103 -22.96 10.89 34.39
CA ALA A 103 -22.88 12.29 33.98
C ALA A 103 -21.73 13.06 34.68
N ASP A 104 -21.08 12.44 35.66
CA ASP A 104 -19.92 13.01 36.36
C ASP A 104 -18.64 12.81 35.53
N GLU A 105 -18.13 13.91 34.95
CA GLU A 105 -16.93 13.93 34.12
C GLU A 105 -15.67 13.42 34.85
N GLU A 106 -15.54 13.67 36.16
CA GLU A 106 -14.40 13.21 36.95
C GLU A 106 -14.48 11.69 37.17
N LEU A 107 -15.68 11.18 37.46
CA LEU A 107 -15.90 9.74 37.54
C LEU A 107 -15.65 9.06 36.19
N LEU A 108 -16.08 9.65 35.08
CA LEU A 108 -15.79 9.14 33.73
C LEU A 108 -14.29 9.08 33.47
N LEU A 109 -13.56 10.14 33.84
CA LEU A 109 -12.11 10.21 33.68
C LEU A 109 -11.41 9.08 34.45
N HIS A 110 -11.73 8.91 35.73
CA HIS A 110 -11.13 7.86 36.57
C HIS A 110 -11.52 6.46 36.11
N THR A 111 -12.78 6.25 35.74
CA THR A 111 -13.29 4.98 35.22
C THR A 111 -12.60 4.60 33.91
N GLY A 112 -12.50 5.55 32.96
CA GLY A 112 -11.82 5.32 31.68
C GLY A 112 -10.34 4.99 31.86
N ARG A 113 -9.64 5.69 32.76
CA ARG A 113 -8.23 5.39 33.10
C ARG A 113 -8.08 4.00 33.71
N ALA A 114 -8.96 3.63 34.63
CA ALA A 114 -8.95 2.32 35.26
C ALA A 114 -9.13 1.20 34.22
N ILE A 115 -10.20 1.28 33.42
CA ILE A 115 -10.49 0.27 32.39
C ILE A 115 -9.34 0.18 31.38
N GLY A 116 -8.90 1.32 30.84
CA GLY A 116 -7.83 1.36 29.84
C GLY A 116 -6.51 0.79 30.35
N ARG A 117 -6.17 0.99 31.63
CA ARG A 117 -4.94 0.44 32.24
C ARG A 117 -5.06 -1.04 32.58
N ILE A 118 -6.19 -1.47 33.16
CA ILE A 118 -6.42 -2.88 33.51
C ILE A 118 -6.38 -3.76 32.25
N CYS A 119 -6.99 -3.29 31.17
CA CYS A 119 -7.15 -4.08 29.95
C CYS A 119 -6.00 -3.87 28.94
N PHE A 120 -4.97 -3.10 29.31
CA PHE A 120 -3.82 -2.85 28.44
C PHE A 120 -3.01 -4.14 28.22
N ASP A 121 -2.75 -4.47 26.95
CA ASP A 121 -2.00 -5.67 26.55
C ASP A 121 -2.68 -7.01 26.94
N ASN A 122 -4.01 -7.02 27.07
CA ASN A 122 -4.80 -8.22 27.34
C ASN A 122 -5.94 -8.34 26.31
N THR A 123 -5.66 -9.04 25.20
CA THR A 123 -6.59 -9.16 24.06
C THR A 123 -7.94 -9.77 24.47
N ALA A 124 -7.96 -10.80 25.34
CA ALA A 124 -9.20 -11.42 25.78
C ALA A 124 -10.09 -10.45 26.57
N GLN A 125 -9.48 -9.63 27.43
CA GLN A 125 -10.21 -8.63 28.19
C GLN A 125 -10.68 -7.46 27.30
N GLN A 126 -9.86 -7.05 26.33
CA GLN A 126 -10.22 -6.05 25.32
C GLN A 126 -11.42 -6.52 24.47
N ASP A 127 -11.41 -7.76 24.01
CA ASP A 127 -12.55 -8.37 23.27
C ASP A 127 -13.83 -8.31 24.11
N GLN A 128 -13.74 -8.65 25.39
CA GLN A 128 -14.88 -8.58 26.29
C GLN A 128 -15.40 -7.14 26.45
N LEU A 129 -14.52 -6.13 26.51
CA LEU A 129 -14.96 -4.72 26.57
C LEU A 129 -15.74 -4.31 25.32
N VAL A 130 -15.27 -4.72 24.14
CA VAL A 130 -15.95 -4.43 22.87
C VAL A 130 -17.33 -5.08 22.87
N GLN A 131 -17.43 -6.35 23.28
CA GLN A 131 -18.71 -7.07 23.41
C GLN A 131 -19.66 -6.43 24.43
N CYS A 132 -19.14 -5.79 25.48
CA CYS A 132 -19.93 -5.02 26.45
C CYS A 132 -20.43 -3.66 25.92
N GLY A 133 -20.16 -3.31 24.66
CA GLY A 133 -20.63 -2.06 24.06
C GLY A 133 -19.87 -0.82 24.54
N VAL A 134 -18.62 -0.98 25.00
CA VAL A 134 -17.79 0.15 25.44
C VAL A 134 -17.47 1.09 24.28
N ILE A 135 -17.27 0.55 23.08
CA ILE A 135 -16.85 1.33 21.89
C ILE A 135 -17.84 2.46 21.55
N PRO A 136 -19.16 2.21 21.35
CA PRO A 136 -20.12 3.30 21.14
C PRO A 136 -20.13 4.34 22.26
N ARG A 137 -19.95 3.88 23.52
CA ARG A 137 -19.96 4.79 24.66
C ARG A 137 -18.73 5.70 24.71
N LEU A 138 -17.54 5.21 24.37
CA LEU A 138 -16.33 6.04 24.29
C LEU A 138 -16.50 7.18 23.29
N VAL A 139 -17.07 6.90 22.12
CA VAL A 139 -17.34 7.93 21.10
C VAL A 139 -18.40 8.93 21.60
N ALA A 140 -19.45 8.46 22.27
CA ALA A 140 -20.45 9.33 22.88
C ALA A 140 -19.85 10.26 23.94
N ILE A 141 -18.98 9.75 24.83
CA ILE A 141 -18.28 10.57 25.84
C ILE A 141 -17.47 11.68 25.17
N MET A 142 -16.69 11.35 24.14
CA MET A 142 -15.90 12.36 23.41
C MET A 142 -16.79 13.40 22.72
N ARG A 143 -17.94 12.98 22.17
CA ARG A 143 -18.91 13.87 21.52
C ARG A 143 -19.60 14.81 22.51
N GLU A 144 -19.94 14.32 23.69
CA GLU A 144 -20.59 15.09 24.76
C GLU A 144 -19.60 16.07 25.43
N ASN A 145 -18.31 15.73 25.48
CA ASN A 145 -17.28 16.43 26.25
C ASN A 145 -16.13 16.94 25.36
N LEU A 146 -16.43 17.47 24.17
CA LEU A 146 -15.43 17.85 23.16
C LEU A 146 -14.31 18.79 23.67
N GLU A 147 -14.60 19.60 24.69
CA GLU A 147 -13.67 20.57 25.28
C GLU A 147 -12.95 20.07 26.53
N ASN A 148 -13.36 18.92 27.10
CA ASN A 148 -12.68 18.32 28.25
C ASN A 148 -11.50 17.46 27.77
N ASP A 149 -10.37 18.11 27.55
CA ASP A 149 -9.16 17.49 27.01
C ASP A 149 -8.67 16.27 27.83
N PRO A 150 -8.61 16.30 29.19
CA PRO A 150 -8.24 15.12 29.97
C PRO A 150 -9.13 13.91 29.71
N LEU A 151 -10.46 14.11 29.64
CA LEU A 151 -11.42 13.03 29.44
C LEU A 151 -11.35 12.49 28.00
N VAL A 152 -11.30 13.38 27.02
CA VAL A 152 -11.15 13.00 25.61
C VAL A 152 -9.87 12.22 25.38
N ASN A 153 -8.74 12.65 25.96
CA ASN A 153 -7.47 11.94 25.82
C ASN A 153 -7.53 10.50 26.37
N VAL A 154 -8.26 10.28 27.47
CA VAL A 154 -8.48 8.93 28.00
C VAL A 154 -9.30 8.08 27.02
N CYS A 155 -10.34 8.64 26.41
CA CYS A 155 -11.13 7.94 25.39
C CYS A 155 -10.33 7.66 24.10
N LEU A 156 -9.50 8.61 23.65
CA LEU A 156 -8.65 8.44 22.48
C LEU A 156 -7.61 7.34 22.70
N LEU A 157 -6.94 7.31 23.85
CA LEU A 157 -6.00 6.24 24.20
C LEU A 157 -6.69 4.88 24.30
N ALA A 158 -7.90 4.83 24.88
CA ALA A 158 -8.68 3.60 24.94
C ALA A 158 -9.05 3.11 23.54
N LEU A 159 -9.50 4.00 22.64
CA LEU A 159 -9.77 3.64 21.24
C LEU A 159 -8.51 3.21 20.51
N CYS A 160 -7.38 3.89 20.71
CA CYS A 160 -6.09 3.54 20.10
C CYS A 160 -5.70 2.09 20.41
N ASN A 161 -5.88 1.67 21.68
CA ASN A 161 -5.59 0.31 22.12
C ASN A 161 -6.57 -0.76 21.57
N LEU A 162 -7.73 -0.35 21.05
CA LEU A 162 -8.80 -1.24 20.61
C LEU A 162 -9.00 -1.20 19.08
N ALA A 163 -8.43 -0.22 18.38
CA ALA A 163 -8.75 0.10 16.98
C ALA A 163 -8.32 -0.97 15.97
N ASP A 164 -7.31 -1.78 16.31
CA ASP A 164 -6.80 -2.85 15.45
C ASP A 164 -7.72 -4.09 15.41
N MET A 165 -8.72 -4.15 16.29
CA MET A 165 -9.65 -5.27 16.39
C MET A 165 -10.81 -5.11 15.41
N ASP A 166 -11.12 -6.16 14.65
CA ASP A 166 -12.23 -6.12 13.68
C ASP A 166 -13.58 -5.87 14.35
N THR A 167 -13.79 -6.43 15.54
CA THR A 167 -14.99 -6.19 16.37
C THR A 167 -15.15 -4.72 16.76
N THR A 168 -14.04 -4.00 16.98
CA THR A 168 -14.06 -2.55 17.24
C THR A 168 -14.46 -1.79 15.98
N ARG A 169 -13.88 -2.14 14.83
CA ARG A 169 -14.20 -1.49 13.55
C ARG A 169 -15.68 -1.66 13.20
N GLU A 170 -16.23 -2.86 13.37
CA GLU A 170 -17.66 -3.14 13.20
C GLU A 170 -18.53 -2.31 14.15
N ALA A 171 -18.14 -2.22 15.43
CA ALA A 171 -18.89 -1.46 16.43
C ALA A 171 -18.87 0.06 16.20
N LEU A 172 -17.97 0.59 15.35
CA LEU A 172 -17.82 2.02 15.07
C LEU A 172 -18.58 2.51 13.84
N VAL A 173 -19.04 1.61 12.96
CA VAL A 173 -19.66 1.96 11.67
C VAL A 173 -20.83 2.95 11.82
N ASP A 174 -21.70 2.75 12.82
CA ASP A 174 -22.92 3.55 12.98
C ASP A 174 -22.83 4.61 14.09
N VAL A 175 -21.63 4.88 14.60
CA VAL A 175 -21.43 5.73 15.79
C VAL A 175 -20.97 7.16 15.43
N GLY A 176 -20.68 7.42 14.16
CA GLY A 176 -20.18 8.73 13.70
C GLY A 176 -18.86 9.08 14.37
N VAL A 177 -17.91 8.14 14.34
CA VAL A 177 -16.56 8.33 14.92
C VAL A 177 -15.74 9.32 14.09
N ALA A 178 -16.00 9.39 12.78
CA ALA A 178 -15.27 10.23 11.84
C ALA A 178 -15.41 11.72 12.18
N GLU A 179 -16.62 12.18 12.50
CA GLU A 179 -16.88 13.57 12.86
C GLU A 179 -16.22 13.95 14.18
N VAL A 180 -16.23 13.03 15.16
CA VAL A 180 -15.60 13.23 16.47
C VAL A 180 -14.08 13.32 16.33
N LEU A 181 -13.46 12.37 15.63
CA LEU A 181 -12.00 12.38 15.42
C LEU A 181 -11.56 13.58 14.59
N THR A 182 -12.35 14.00 13.60
CA THR A 182 -12.08 15.21 12.81
C THR A 182 -12.12 16.48 13.67
N ALA A 183 -13.14 16.61 14.52
CA ALA A 183 -13.25 17.74 15.45
C ALA A 183 -12.06 17.78 16.43
N GLN A 184 -11.65 16.61 16.94
CA GLN A 184 -10.51 16.50 17.86
C GLN A 184 -9.17 16.78 17.16
N LEU A 185 -9.00 16.34 15.90
CA LEU A 185 -7.79 16.61 15.12
C LEU A 185 -7.59 18.13 14.94
N LYS A 186 -8.67 18.86 14.62
CA LYS A 186 -8.64 20.32 14.45
C LYS A 186 -8.30 21.08 15.75
N ARG A 187 -8.56 20.46 16.91
CA ARG A 187 -8.23 21.01 18.24
C ARG A 187 -6.86 20.58 18.75
N ALA A 188 -6.18 19.64 18.09
CA ALA A 188 -4.93 19.07 18.57
C ALA A 188 -3.75 20.03 18.37
N THR A 189 -3.46 20.82 19.40
CA THR A 189 -2.38 21.83 19.39
C THR A 189 -0.99 21.21 19.51
N ASP A 190 -0.85 20.12 20.25
CA ASP A 190 0.42 19.43 20.47
C ASP A 190 0.55 18.16 19.60
N ALA A 191 1.79 17.71 19.40
CA ALA A 191 2.08 16.59 18.52
C ALA A 191 1.67 15.23 19.11
N GLU A 192 1.71 15.06 20.43
CA GLU A 192 1.34 13.82 21.11
C GLU A 192 -0.14 13.50 20.85
N ARG A 193 -1.02 14.50 21.06
CA ARG A 193 -2.44 14.35 20.77
C ARG A 193 -2.71 14.12 19.28
N ARG A 194 -1.99 14.81 18.39
CA ARG A 194 -2.08 14.54 16.95
C ARG A 194 -1.72 13.09 16.63
N HIS A 195 -0.62 12.57 17.17
CA HIS A 195 -0.17 11.19 16.90
C HIS A 195 -1.21 10.16 17.33
N ILE A 196 -1.80 10.28 18.52
CA ILE A 196 -2.85 9.37 18.98
C ILE A 196 -4.06 9.38 18.02
N ILE A 197 -4.51 10.57 17.60
CA ILE A 197 -5.66 10.68 16.69
C ILE A 197 -5.33 10.09 15.31
N LEU A 198 -4.14 10.34 14.79
CA LEU A 198 -3.69 9.82 13.50
C LEU A 198 -3.52 8.30 13.52
N GLU A 199 -3.07 7.73 14.64
CA GLU A 199 -2.95 6.28 14.84
C GLU A 199 -4.33 5.62 14.85
N VAL A 200 -5.29 6.16 15.61
CA VAL A 200 -6.69 5.70 15.60
C VAL A 200 -7.28 5.77 14.20
N LEU A 201 -7.13 6.90 13.50
CA LEU A 201 -7.61 7.04 12.11
C LEU A 201 -6.92 6.04 11.16
N GLY A 202 -5.64 5.77 11.37
CA GLY A 202 -4.88 4.78 10.61
C GLY A 202 -5.46 3.37 10.75
N SER A 203 -5.56 2.87 11.98
CA SER A 203 -6.06 1.54 12.30
C SER A 203 -7.51 1.33 11.85
N LEU A 204 -8.36 2.35 11.99
CA LEU A 204 -9.76 2.29 11.55
C LEU A 204 -9.89 2.38 10.03
N GLY A 205 -9.01 3.13 9.36
CA GLY A 205 -8.99 3.30 7.91
C GLY A 205 -8.63 2.04 7.12
N GLU A 206 -8.18 0.97 7.78
CA GLU A 206 -7.98 -0.34 7.15
C GLU A 206 -9.31 -0.98 6.71
N SER A 207 -10.41 -0.73 7.43
CA SER A 207 -11.76 -1.17 7.03
C SER A 207 -12.28 -0.37 5.84
N ASP A 208 -12.73 -1.04 4.78
CA ASP A 208 -13.28 -0.36 3.59
C ASP A 208 -14.55 0.44 3.90
N VAL A 209 -15.36 -0.01 4.85
CA VAL A 209 -16.56 0.71 5.29
C VAL A 209 -16.19 2.02 5.99
N LEU A 210 -15.30 1.96 6.99
CA LEU A 210 -14.86 3.15 7.72
C LEU A 210 -14.05 4.08 6.81
N LYS A 211 -13.24 3.53 5.89
CA LYS A 211 -12.49 4.28 4.88
C LYS A 211 -13.41 5.16 4.02
N LEU A 212 -14.54 4.64 3.56
CA LEU A 212 -15.52 5.44 2.80
C LEU A 212 -16.18 6.50 3.69
N GLN A 213 -16.60 6.14 4.90
CA GLN A 213 -17.20 7.07 5.85
C GLN A 213 -16.26 8.21 6.25
N PHE A 214 -14.96 7.94 6.38
CA PHE A 214 -13.94 8.95 6.66
C PHE A 214 -13.87 9.98 5.54
N VAL A 215 -13.88 9.54 4.28
CA VAL A 215 -13.93 10.45 3.13
C VAL A 215 -15.23 11.24 3.11
N GLU A 216 -16.38 10.60 3.33
CA GLU A 216 -17.68 11.28 3.38
C GLU A 216 -17.79 12.33 4.48
N SER A 217 -17.09 12.10 5.60
CA SER A 217 -17.11 12.97 6.78
C SER A 217 -16.01 14.06 6.74
N GLY A 218 -15.19 14.11 5.70
CA GLY A 218 -14.18 15.16 5.52
C GLY A 218 -12.87 14.93 6.29
N VAL A 219 -12.54 13.69 6.66
CA VAL A 219 -11.26 13.35 7.30
C VAL A 219 -10.06 13.71 6.40
N PRO A 220 -10.03 13.39 5.09
CA PRO A 220 -8.92 13.78 4.21
C PRO A 220 -8.66 15.29 4.16
N GLU A 221 -9.72 16.09 4.17
CA GLU A 221 -9.65 17.55 4.17
C GLU A 221 -9.04 18.08 5.46
N ALA A 222 -9.43 17.50 6.61
CA ALA A 222 -8.86 17.86 7.91
C ALA A 222 -7.38 17.46 8.03
N LEU A 223 -7.01 16.28 7.50
CA LEU A 223 -5.61 15.86 7.40
C LEU A 223 -4.80 16.81 6.50
N SER A 224 -5.38 17.24 5.38
CA SER A 224 -4.73 18.18 4.46
C SER A 224 -4.57 19.57 5.07
N GLU A 225 -5.58 20.04 5.82
CA GLU A 225 -5.52 21.28 6.60
C GLU A 225 -4.42 21.23 7.66
N MET A 226 -4.32 20.13 8.40
CA MET A 226 -3.25 19.91 9.37
C MET A 226 -1.88 19.92 8.70
N ILE A 227 -1.70 19.20 7.59
CA ILE A 227 -0.43 19.17 6.84
C ILE A 227 -0.03 20.60 6.41
N ARG A 228 -0.95 21.39 5.86
CA ARG A 228 -0.67 22.79 5.48
C ARG A 228 -0.24 23.63 6.67
N GLY A 229 -0.87 23.44 7.84
CA GLY A 229 -0.51 24.17 9.07
C GLY A 229 0.87 23.83 9.63
N LEU A 230 1.35 22.61 9.39
CA LEU A 230 2.66 22.13 9.87
C LEU A 230 3.79 22.32 8.85
N GLN A 231 3.47 22.62 7.60
CA GLN A 231 4.47 22.88 6.56
C GLN A 231 5.36 24.08 6.89
N GLY A 232 6.64 24.00 6.50
CA GLY A 232 7.64 25.05 6.75
C GLY A 232 8.32 24.96 8.12
N GLY A 233 7.78 24.17 9.05
CA GLY A 233 8.46 23.81 10.29
C GLY A 233 9.59 22.80 10.09
N SER A 234 10.51 22.71 11.06
CA SER A 234 11.56 21.69 11.12
C SER A 234 11.49 20.86 12.40
N ASP A 235 10.38 20.97 13.15
CA ASP A 235 10.16 20.18 14.36
C ASP A 235 10.00 18.69 13.99
N PRO A 236 10.77 17.77 14.60
CA PRO A 236 10.68 16.34 14.27
C PRO A 236 9.31 15.71 14.52
N HIS A 237 8.56 16.18 15.53
CA HIS A 237 7.25 15.64 15.83
C HIS A 237 6.20 16.13 14.81
N ASP A 238 6.30 17.38 14.34
CA ASP A 238 5.48 17.90 13.24
C ASP A 238 5.77 17.18 11.93
N LEU A 239 7.05 16.93 11.61
CA LEU A 239 7.43 16.14 10.45
C LEU A 239 6.89 14.71 10.54
N CYS A 240 6.86 14.12 11.73
CA CYS A 240 6.22 12.83 11.98
C CYS A 240 4.70 12.89 11.76
N SER A 241 4.02 13.92 12.26
CA SER A 241 2.57 14.12 12.02
C SER A 241 2.27 14.28 10.53
N ILE A 242 3.09 15.04 9.80
CA ILE A 242 2.98 15.19 8.33
C ILE A 242 3.10 13.82 7.66
N LYS A 243 4.11 13.04 8.03
CA LYS A 243 4.34 11.70 7.46
C LYS A 243 3.15 10.76 7.68
N ILE A 244 2.65 10.67 8.91
CA ILE A 244 1.54 9.77 9.23
C ILE A 244 0.27 10.23 8.47
N ALA A 245 -0.05 11.53 8.50
CA ALA A 245 -1.24 12.06 7.84
C ALA A 245 -1.18 11.94 6.31
N SER A 246 -0.02 12.20 5.69
CA SER A 246 0.10 12.09 4.23
C SER A 246 0.03 10.63 3.78
N ASN A 247 0.57 9.69 4.55
CA ASN A 247 0.42 8.26 4.29
C ASN A 247 -1.02 7.77 4.50
N LEU A 248 -1.72 8.30 5.51
CA LEU A 248 -3.12 8.00 5.74
C LEU A 248 -3.97 8.48 4.56
N ILE A 249 -3.75 9.69 4.04
CA ILE A 249 -4.43 10.16 2.82
C ILE A 249 -4.17 9.18 1.66
N VAL A 250 -2.94 8.74 1.44
CA VAL A 250 -2.63 7.74 0.40
C VAL A 250 -3.38 6.42 0.62
N SER A 251 -3.50 5.95 1.86
CA SER A 251 -4.25 4.73 2.23
C SER A 251 -5.75 4.87 1.94
N LEU A 252 -6.35 6.02 2.26
CA LEU A 252 -7.76 6.30 1.96
C LEU A 252 -8.05 6.29 0.45
N LEU A 253 -7.05 6.61 -0.39
CA LEU A 253 -7.16 6.56 -1.86
C LEU A 253 -7.04 5.15 -2.46
N LEU A 254 -6.80 4.11 -1.65
CA LEU A 254 -6.81 2.71 -2.13
C LEU A 254 -8.23 2.20 -2.40
N GLY A 255 -9.24 2.70 -1.69
CA GLY A 255 -10.64 2.38 -1.97
C GLY A 255 -11.14 3.16 -3.20
N ASP A 256 -11.79 2.49 -4.15
CA ASP A 256 -12.19 3.09 -5.43
C ASP A 256 -13.20 4.23 -5.26
N GLU A 257 -14.25 4.02 -4.45
CA GLU A 257 -15.25 5.06 -4.16
C GLU A 257 -14.66 6.23 -3.36
N SER A 258 -13.87 5.92 -2.33
CA SER A 258 -13.13 6.89 -1.52
C SER A 258 -12.23 7.76 -2.39
N MET A 259 -11.47 7.14 -3.31
CA MET A 259 -10.60 7.83 -4.24
C MET A 259 -11.38 8.74 -5.18
N GLN A 260 -12.50 8.27 -5.77
CA GLN A 260 -13.28 9.08 -6.69
C GLN A 260 -13.87 10.33 -6.01
N LYS A 261 -14.30 10.20 -4.75
CA LYS A 261 -14.77 11.34 -3.94
C LYS A 261 -13.65 12.35 -3.67
N CYS A 262 -12.48 11.88 -3.25
CA CYS A 262 -11.30 12.73 -3.04
C CYS A 262 -10.82 13.42 -4.33
N PHE A 263 -10.98 12.76 -5.48
CA PHE A 263 -10.62 13.32 -6.79
C PHE A 263 -11.57 14.45 -7.19
N GLY A 264 -12.88 14.23 -7.04
CA GLY A 264 -13.92 15.23 -7.31
C GLY A 264 -13.81 15.81 -8.74
N GLU A 265 -13.63 14.95 -9.74
CA GLU A 265 -13.41 15.34 -11.16
C GLU A 265 -12.24 16.34 -11.34
N GLY A 266 -11.22 16.23 -10.49
CA GLY A 266 -10.04 17.10 -10.47
C GLY A 266 -10.24 18.44 -9.73
N THR A 267 -11.38 18.63 -9.06
CA THR A 267 -11.67 19.83 -8.25
C THR A 267 -11.61 19.58 -6.74
N GLY A 268 -11.43 18.33 -6.32
CA GLY A 268 -11.33 17.95 -4.91
C GLY A 268 -10.20 18.67 -4.19
N VAL A 269 -10.43 19.06 -2.93
CA VAL A 269 -9.44 19.77 -2.10
C VAL A 269 -8.19 18.92 -1.91
N VAL A 270 -8.37 17.63 -1.60
CA VAL A 270 -7.28 16.66 -1.46
C VAL A 270 -6.43 16.57 -2.72
N TYR A 271 -7.06 16.47 -3.90
CA TYR A 271 -6.34 16.43 -5.17
C TYR A 271 -5.50 17.69 -5.40
N ARG A 272 -6.06 18.87 -5.11
CA ARG A 272 -5.32 20.15 -5.22
C ARG A 272 -4.13 20.22 -4.27
N ASP A 273 -4.29 19.78 -3.03
CA ASP A 273 -3.19 19.73 -2.06
C ASP A 273 -2.10 18.75 -2.51
N VAL A 274 -2.49 17.56 -2.99
CA VAL A 274 -1.57 16.56 -3.56
C VAL A 274 -0.76 17.13 -4.73
N LEU A 275 -1.36 17.94 -5.61
CA LEU A 275 -0.60 18.63 -6.67
C LEU A 275 0.48 19.56 -6.11
N SER A 276 0.17 20.29 -5.03
CA SER A 276 1.16 21.15 -4.37
C SER A 276 2.29 20.34 -3.71
N TRP A 277 2.00 19.11 -3.24
CA TRP A 277 2.99 18.25 -2.61
C TRP A 277 4.08 17.77 -3.56
N LEU A 278 3.76 17.59 -4.86
CA LEU A 278 4.75 17.25 -5.89
C LEU A 278 5.87 18.30 -6.00
N GLN A 279 5.59 19.55 -5.64
CA GLN A 279 6.54 20.67 -5.68
C GLN A 279 7.06 21.07 -4.30
N SER A 280 6.71 20.32 -3.25
CA SER A 280 7.14 20.61 -1.89
C SER A 280 8.64 20.34 -1.71
N SER A 281 9.29 21.09 -0.82
CA SER A 281 10.66 20.77 -0.37
C SER A 281 10.73 19.60 0.59
N ASN A 282 9.58 19.09 1.05
CA ASN A 282 9.50 17.93 1.94
C ASN A 282 9.39 16.63 1.12
N THR A 283 10.44 15.82 1.14
CA THR A 283 10.53 14.54 0.42
C THR A 283 9.40 13.58 0.75
N GLN A 284 8.91 13.56 2.00
CA GLN A 284 7.78 12.70 2.38
C GLN A 284 6.48 13.15 1.70
N LEU A 285 6.27 14.45 1.53
CA LEU A 285 5.11 14.98 0.79
C LEU A 285 5.25 14.71 -0.69
N GLN A 286 6.46 14.86 -1.27
CA GLN A 286 6.71 14.48 -2.66
C GLN A 286 6.39 13.00 -2.90
N LEU A 287 6.82 12.12 -2.00
CA LEU A 287 6.51 10.69 -2.03
C LEU A 287 5.00 10.44 -1.95
N SER A 288 4.33 10.95 -0.91
CA SER A 288 2.88 10.77 -0.72
C SER A 288 2.08 11.39 -1.87
N GLY A 289 2.53 12.52 -2.42
CA GLY A 289 1.90 13.18 -3.56
C GLY A 289 1.98 12.33 -4.82
N ALA A 290 3.15 11.79 -5.14
CA ALA A 290 3.32 10.91 -6.29
C ALA A 290 2.52 9.60 -6.15
N LEU A 291 2.49 9.00 -4.95
CA LEU A 291 1.66 7.82 -4.66
C LEU A 291 0.16 8.13 -4.78
N ALA A 292 -0.27 9.29 -4.28
CA ALA A 292 -1.66 9.73 -4.40
C ALA A 292 -2.07 9.93 -5.87
N ILE A 293 -1.22 10.55 -6.71
CA ILE A 293 -1.48 10.65 -8.15
C ILE A 293 -1.57 9.27 -8.80
N ALA A 294 -0.69 8.33 -8.44
CA ALA A 294 -0.76 6.96 -8.95
C ALA A 294 -2.09 6.27 -8.56
N ASN A 295 -2.59 6.52 -7.34
CA ASN A 295 -3.88 6.00 -6.86
C ASN A 295 -5.09 6.69 -7.50
N PHE A 296 -5.00 7.98 -7.84
CA PHE A 296 -6.01 8.67 -8.65
C PHE A 296 -6.04 8.15 -10.09
N ALA A 297 -4.89 7.73 -10.63
CA ALA A 297 -4.69 7.26 -12.00
C ALA A 297 -5.11 5.78 -12.21
N ARG A 298 -6.17 5.31 -11.53
CA ARG A 298 -6.60 3.90 -11.59
C ARG A 298 -7.74 3.64 -12.57
N ASN A 299 -8.29 4.68 -13.20
CA ASN A 299 -9.27 4.54 -14.27
C ASN A 299 -9.01 5.57 -15.39
N ASP A 300 -9.50 5.26 -16.60
CA ASP A 300 -9.26 6.05 -17.80
C ASP A 300 -9.77 7.50 -17.68
N SER A 301 -10.95 7.71 -17.09
CA SER A 301 -11.55 9.04 -16.93
C SER A 301 -10.65 9.96 -16.09
N ASN A 302 -10.19 9.48 -14.94
CA ASN A 302 -9.30 10.23 -14.07
C ASN A 302 -7.94 10.47 -14.73
N CYS A 303 -7.38 9.46 -15.41
CA CYS A 303 -6.13 9.61 -16.14
C CYS A 303 -6.21 10.70 -17.21
N VAL A 304 -7.28 10.70 -18.02
CA VAL A 304 -7.50 11.73 -19.05
C VAL A 304 -7.67 13.09 -18.39
N LYS A 305 -8.47 13.18 -17.34
CA LYS A 305 -8.74 14.45 -16.65
C LYS A 305 -7.48 15.04 -16.03
N MET A 306 -6.66 14.25 -15.36
CA MET A 306 -5.41 14.71 -14.77
C MET A 306 -4.41 15.21 -15.81
N LEU A 307 -4.42 14.64 -17.02
CA LEU A 307 -3.59 15.12 -18.12
C LEU A 307 -4.08 16.48 -18.66
N GLU A 308 -5.39 16.73 -18.72
CA GLU A 308 -5.94 18.07 -19.00
C GLU A 308 -5.51 19.10 -17.94
N LEU A 309 -5.40 18.68 -16.68
CA LEU A 309 -5.00 19.52 -15.56
C LEU A 309 -3.47 19.73 -15.45
N GLY A 310 -2.68 19.12 -16.33
CA GLY A 310 -1.25 19.34 -16.41
C GLY A 310 -0.43 18.65 -15.32
N VAL A 311 -0.87 17.49 -14.80
CA VAL A 311 -0.12 16.75 -13.76
C VAL A 311 1.25 16.25 -14.25
N VAL A 312 1.38 15.91 -15.53
CA VAL A 312 2.59 15.26 -16.07
C VAL A 312 3.84 16.13 -15.94
N PRO A 313 3.84 17.42 -16.34
CA PRO A 313 4.96 18.31 -16.11
C PRO A 313 5.44 18.38 -14.65
N HIS A 314 4.51 18.31 -13.68
CA HIS A 314 4.83 18.34 -12.25
C HIS A 314 5.59 17.08 -11.82
N ILE A 315 5.14 15.90 -12.28
CA ILE A 315 5.80 14.62 -11.99
C ILE A 315 7.20 14.58 -12.65
N LEU A 316 7.34 15.07 -13.87
CA LEU A 316 8.63 15.08 -14.55
C LEU A 316 9.64 15.98 -13.84
N THR A 317 9.23 17.18 -13.43
CA THR A 317 10.07 18.07 -12.64
C THR A 317 10.46 17.44 -11.29
N LEU A 318 9.53 16.73 -10.64
CA LEU A 318 9.83 15.98 -9.44
C LEU A 318 10.91 14.90 -9.68
N LEU A 319 10.76 14.10 -10.75
CA LEU A 319 11.75 13.06 -11.08
C LEU A 319 13.14 13.65 -11.38
N GLU A 320 13.19 14.77 -12.10
CA GLU A 320 14.44 15.48 -12.42
C GLU A 320 15.19 15.98 -11.18
N GLN A 321 14.47 16.39 -10.13
CA GLN A 321 15.07 16.79 -8.87
C GLN A 321 15.70 15.63 -8.10
N HIS A 322 15.29 14.39 -8.40
CA HIS A 322 15.74 13.20 -7.68
C HIS A 322 16.74 12.34 -8.46
N VAL A 323 17.25 12.75 -9.62
CA VAL A 323 18.08 11.83 -10.46
C VAL A 323 19.47 11.57 -9.88
N ASP A 324 20.15 12.55 -9.26
CA ASP A 324 21.53 12.39 -8.74
C ASP A 324 21.56 11.99 -7.27
N GLU A 325 21.02 12.83 -6.38
CA GLU A 325 21.02 12.65 -4.92
C GLU A 325 19.58 12.55 -4.38
N GLY A 326 18.73 11.82 -5.10
CA GLY A 326 17.30 11.75 -4.79
C GLY A 326 16.85 10.51 -4.02
N ASP A 327 15.57 10.52 -3.68
CA ASP A 327 14.91 9.44 -2.96
C ASP A 327 14.35 8.40 -3.95
N VAL A 328 14.78 7.15 -3.81
CA VAL A 328 14.40 6.03 -4.68
C VAL A 328 12.90 5.75 -4.59
N SER A 329 12.28 5.93 -3.43
CA SER A 329 10.84 5.77 -3.25
C SER A 329 10.07 6.85 -3.99
N VAL A 330 10.56 8.09 -4.01
CA VAL A 330 9.95 9.17 -4.81
C VAL A 330 10.07 8.88 -6.31
N GLN A 331 11.25 8.46 -6.78
CA GLN A 331 11.44 8.06 -8.18
C GLN A 331 10.46 6.94 -8.58
N HIS A 332 10.36 5.90 -7.75
CA HIS A 332 9.45 4.79 -7.96
C HIS A 332 7.98 5.24 -8.00
N ALA A 333 7.57 6.11 -7.09
CA ALA A 333 6.21 6.63 -7.03
C ALA A 333 5.87 7.51 -8.24
N GLY A 334 6.78 8.42 -8.63
CA GLY A 334 6.62 9.27 -9.81
C GLY A 334 6.51 8.46 -11.11
N LEU A 335 7.39 7.48 -11.31
CA LEU A 335 7.29 6.57 -12.46
C LEU A 335 6.02 5.71 -12.42
N SER A 336 5.57 5.30 -11.23
CA SER A 336 4.30 4.57 -11.09
C SER A 336 3.11 5.42 -11.53
N ALA A 337 3.09 6.71 -11.16
CA ALA A 337 2.08 7.64 -11.62
C ALA A 337 2.10 7.82 -13.14
N LEU A 338 3.28 8.06 -13.74
CA LEU A 338 3.42 8.20 -15.20
C LEU A 338 2.98 6.93 -15.94
N ARG A 339 3.37 5.76 -15.47
CA ARG A 339 2.96 4.48 -16.06
C ARG A 339 1.44 4.34 -16.10
N ASN A 340 0.76 4.68 -15.01
CA ASN A 340 -0.69 4.59 -14.92
C ASN A 340 -1.38 5.62 -15.83
N LEU A 341 -0.87 6.86 -15.85
CA LEU A 341 -1.36 7.92 -16.74
C LEU A 341 -1.19 7.58 -18.23
N ALA A 342 -0.21 6.75 -18.59
CA ALA A 342 0.06 6.30 -19.95
C ALA A 342 -0.84 5.13 -20.42
N ILE A 343 -1.69 4.56 -19.55
CA ILE A 343 -2.57 3.43 -19.92
C ILE A 343 -3.60 3.82 -20.99
N PRO A 344 -4.34 4.95 -20.90
CA PRO A 344 -5.28 5.35 -21.95
C PRO A 344 -4.56 5.71 -23.26
N ALA A 345 -5.11 5.30 -24.41
CA ALA A 345 -4.52 5.59 -25.72
C ALA A 345 -4.44 7.10 -26.03
N SER A 346 -5.46 7.87 -25.64
CA SER A 346 -5.50 9.34 -25.82
C SER A 346 -4.41 10.06 -25.02
N ASN A 347 -4.01 9.51 -23.87
CA ASN A 347 -2.99 10.12 -23.02
C ASN A 347 -1.59 9.97 -23.60
N LYS A 348 -1.29 8.83 -24.24
CA LYS A 348 0.05 8.54 -24.78
C LYS A 348 0.54 9.65 -25.71
N VAL A 349 -0.30 10.11 -26.64
CA VAL A 349 0.05 11.15 -27.62
C VAL A 349 0.46 12.44 -26.91
N ARG A 350 -0.37 12.95 -26.00
CA ARG A 350 -0.08 14.17 -25.24
C ARG A 350 1.11 14.02 -24.30
N MET A 351 1.30 12.85 -23.70
CA MET A 351 2.47 12.56 -22.85
C MET A 351 3.77 12.51 -23.66
N LEU A 352 3.73 12.07 -24.93
CA LEU A 352 4.87 12.16 -25.85
C LEU A 352 5.16 13.63 -26.20
N GLU A 353 4.13 14.43 -26.47
CA GLU A 353 4.27 15.88 -26.71
C GLU A 353 4.87 16.62 -25.50
N ASP A 354 4.52 16.22 -24.28
CA ASP A 354 5.10 16.72 -23.02
C ASP A 354 6.57 16.27 -22.80
N GLY A 355 7.11 15.45 -23.71
CA GLY A 355 8.51 15.00 -23.67
C GLY A 355 8.79 13.96 -22.59
N VAL A 356 7.80 13.17 -22.17
CA VAL A 356 7.95 12.18 -21.08
C VAL A 356 9.13 11.25 -21.32
N THR A 357 9.27 10.69 -22.53
CA THR A 357 10.33 9.73 -22.86
C THR A 357 11.73 10.34 -22.75
N GLU A 358 11.91 11.59 -23.19
CA GLU A 358 13.18 12.31 -23.10
C GLU A 358 13.54 12.67 -21.66
N ARG A 359 12.55 13.14 -20.88
CA ARG A 359 12.78 13.63 -19.51
C ARG A 359 13.07 12.50 -18.52
N ILE A 360 12.45 11.32 -18.70
CA ILE A 360 12.74 10.14 -17.85
C ILE A 360 14.00 9.38 -18.27
N ARG A 361 14.62 9.71 -19.42
CA ARG A 361 15.81 9.03 -19.94
C ARG A 361 16.99 9.07 -18.98
N THR A 362 17.12 10.15 -18.21
CA THR A 362 18.18 10.32 -17.20
C THR A 362 18.15 9.25 -16.12
N LEU A 363 17.00 8.61 -15.88
CA LEU A 363 16.83 7.51 -14.91
C LEU A 363 17.36 6.16 -15.42
N LEU A 364 17.80 6.06 -16.68
CA LEU A 364 18.45 4.84 -17.22
C LEU A 364 19.72 4.45 -16.45
N ARG A 365 20.39 5.44 -15.83
CA ARG A 365 21.57 5.25 -14.98
C ARG A 365 21.27 4.71 -13.58
N SER A 366 19.99 4.53 -13.23
CA SER A 366 19.62 4.00 -11.91
C SER A 366 19.98 2.53 -11.79
N ASP A 367 20.60 2.18 -10.67
CA ASP A 367 20.91 0.80 -10.29
C ASP A 367 19.84 0.18 -9.38
N MET A 368 18.75 0.91 -9.11
CA MET A 368 17.69 0.48 -8.20
C MET A 368 16.59 -0.29 -8.94
N PRO A 369 16.41 -1.60 -8.68
CA PRO A 369 15.44 -2.43 -9.41
C PRO A 369 13.99 -1.91 -9.41
N PRO A 370 13.45 -1.34 -8.31
CA PRO A 370 12.11 -0.77 -8.32
C PRO A 370 11.94 0.42 -9.28
N VAL A 371 13.01 1.16 -9.53
CA VAL A 371 13.03 2.31 -10.47
C VAL A 371 13.16 1.81 -11.89
N GLN A 372 14.10 0.88 -12.14
CA GLN A 372 14.28 0.23 -13.44
C GLN A 372 12.98 -0.42 -13.93
N PHE A 373 12.31 -1.20 -13.07
CA PHE A 373 11.05 -1.86 -13.39
C PHE A 373 9.97 -0.85 -13.81
N LYS A 374 9.81 0.24 -13.05
CA LYS A 374 8.79 1.26 -13.35
C LYS A 374 9.16 2.12 -14.55
N LEU A 375 10.44 2.38 -14.79
CA LEU A 375 10.94 3.10 -15.96
C LEU A 375 10.65 2.31 -17.23
N LEU A 376 11.07 1.04 -17.27
CA LEU A 376 10.81 0.12 -18.38
C LEU A 376 9.32 -0.03 -18.66
N GLY A 377 8.51 -0.18 -17.61
CA GLY A 377 7.07 -0.27 -17.77
C GLY A 377 6.42 1.01 -18.26
N THR A 378 6.93 2.18 -17.88
CA THR A 378 6.47 3.47 -18.42
C THR A 378 6.81 3.57 -19.90
N LEU A 379 8.07 3.32 -20.29
CA LEU A 379 8.49 3.33 -21.69
C LEU A 379 7.68 2.34 -22.55
N ARG A 380 7.37 1.15 -22.03
CA ARG A 380 6.54 0.15 -22.73
C ARG A 380 5.12 0.66 -22.97
N MET A 381 4.52 1.36 -22.01
CA MET A 381 3.21 2.00 -22.23
C MET A 381 3.30 3.13 -23.25
N MET A 382 4.39 3.91 -23.26
CA MET A 382 4.57 5.03 -24.18
C MET A 382 4.72 4.60 -25.65
N VAL A 383 5.26 3.41 -25.92
CA VAL A 383 5.40 2.89 -27.30
C VAL A 383 4.18 2.11 -27.79
N ASP A 384 3.25 1.77 -26.91
CA ASP A 384 2.09 0.94 -27.26
C ASP A 384 1.15 1.68 -28.23
N GLY A 385 1.12 1.19 -29.47
CA GLY A 385 0.39 1.79 -30.57
C GLY A 385 0.98 3.11 -31.09
N GLN A 386 2.20 3.49 -30.66
CA GLN A 386 2.87 4.74 -31.04
C GLN A 386 4.08 4.44 -31.93
N GLU A 387 3.88 4.40 -33.24
CA GLU A 387 4.90 4.01 -34.23
C GLU A 387 6.15 4.90 -34.17
N GLU A 388 5.98 6.21 -34.18
CA GLU A 388 7.10 7.17 -34.16
C GLU A 388 7.91 7.07 -32.86
N ALA A 389 7.23 6.98 -31.71
CA ALA A 389 7.89 6.82 -30.41
C ALA A 389 8.67 5.50 -30.33
N ALA A 390 8.08 4.39 -30.81
CA ALA A 390 8.75 3.10 -30.88
C ALA A 390 9.96 3.15 -31.82
N ALA A 391 9.87 3.87 -32.94
CA ALA A 391 10.96 4.04 -33.87
C ALA A 391 12.11 4.86 -33.28
N VAL A 392 11.82 5.98 -32.61
CA VAL A 392 12.83 6.83 -31.96
C VAL A 392 13.54 6.06 -30.85
N LEU A 393 12.79 5.47 -29.92
CA LEU A 393 13.37 4.72 -28.80
C LEU A 393 14.10 3.45 -29.26
N GLY A 394 13.59 2.77 -30.29
CA GLY A 394 14.21 1.57 -30.84
C GLY A 394 15.53 1.82 -31.57
N LYS A 395 15.87 3.09 -31.85
CA LYS A 395 17.15 3.51 -32.42
C LYS A 395 18.10 4.12 -31.39
N ASP A 396 17.67 4.28 -30.13
CA ASP A 396 18.52 4.84 -29.07
C ASP A 396 19.50 3.79 -28.55
N GLU A 397 20.76 3.90 -28.96
CA GLU A 397 21.84 2.99 -28.57
C GLU A 397 22.05 2.93 -27.05
N VAL A 398 21.85 4.05 -26.33
CA VAL A 398 22.02 4.11 -24.87
C VAL A 398 20.90 3.33 -24.18
N LEU A 399 19.66 3.50 -24.65
CA LEU A 399 18.53 2.74 -24.16
C LEU A 399 18.70 1.24 -24.44
N LEU A 400 19.03 0.87 -25.68
CA LEU A 400 19.21 -0.53 -26.06
C LEU A 400 20.31 -1.19 -25.21
N ALA A 401 21.46 -0.54 -25.02
CA ALA A 401 22.54 -1.05 -24.18
C ALA A 401 22.06 -1.36 -22.74
N ARG A 402 21.28 -0.45 -22.14
CA ARG A 402 20.71 -0.67 -20.80
C ARG A 402 19.63 -1.75 -20.78
N ILE A 403 18.80 -1.85 -21.82
CA ILE A 403 17.83 -2.96 -21.95
C ILE A 403 18.57 -4.30 -21.98
N MET A 404 19.67 -4.43 -22.73
CA MET A 404 20.43 -5.68 -22.81
C MET A 404 21.00 -6.08 -21.46
N GLU A 405 21.62 -5.13 -20.74
CA GLU A 405 22.12 -5.36 -19.39
C GLU A 405 21.01 -5.84 -18.44
N TRP A 406 19.83 -5.22 -18.51
CA TRP A 406 18.69 -5.60 -17.68
C TRP A 406 18.02 -6.91 -18.12
N CYS A 407 18.10 -7.28 -19.39
CA CYS A 407 17.73 -8.63 -19.86
C CYS A 407 18.62 -9.72 -19.23
N GLU A 408 19.82 -9.38 -18.77
CA GLU A 408 20.75 -10.29 -18.11
C GLU A 408 20.70 -10.22 -16.57
N ALA A 409 19.90 -9.32 -15.99
CA ALA A 409 19.77 -9.17 -14.54
C ALA A 409 19.16 -10.43 -13.89
N ARG A 410 20.02 -11.30 -13.34
CA ARG A 410 19.62 -12.62 -12.80
C ARG A 410 18.80 -12.50 -11.52
N ASP A 411 19.20 -11.58 -10.64
CA ASP A 411 18.63 -11.42 -9.30
C ASP A 411 17.28 -10.69 -9.28
N HIS A 412 16.85 -10.12 -10.42
CA HIS A 412 15.65 -9.29 -10.53
C HIS A 412 14.78 -9.72 -11.71
N ALA A 413 14.05 -10.82 -11.55
CA ALA A 413 13.18 -11.39 -12.59
C ALA A 413 12.15 -10.40 -13.15
N GLY A 414 11.61 -9.50 -12.32
CA GLY A 414 10.67 -8.47 -12.76
C GLY A 414 11.28 -7.46 -13.73
N VAL A 415 12.49 -6.95 -13.42
CA VAL A 415 13.23 -6.02 -14.31
C VAL A 415 13.58 -6.71 -15.62
N ARG A 416 14.11 -7.93 -15.54
CA ARG A 416 14.43 -8.76 -16.71
C ARG A 416 13.20 -8.99 -17.60
N GLY A 417 12.07 -9.33 -17.01
CA GLY A 417 10.82 -9.53 -17.72
C GLY A 417 10.37 -8.26 -18.43
N GLU A 418 10.37 -7.12 -17.75
CA GLU A 418 9.92 -5.85 -18.33
C GLU A 418 10.88 -5.34 -19.43
N ALA A 419 12.19 -5.56 -19.29
CA ALA A 419 13.19 -5.24 -20.32
C ALA A 419 12.96 -6.02 -21.61
N ASN A 420 12.77 -7.34 -21.51
CA ASN A 420 12.45 -8.20 -22.65
C ASN A 420 11.14 -7.78 -23.33
N ARG A 421 10.12 -7.42 -22.54
CA ARG A 421 8.83 -6.95 -23.07
C ARG A 421 8.93 -5.60 -23.77
N LEU A 422 9.74 -4.67 -23.25
CA LEU A 422 10.00 -3.41 -23.94
C LEU A 422 10.72 -3.65 -25.26
N LEU A 423 11.73 -4.53 -25.29
CA LEU A 423 12.44 -4.91 -26.51
C LEU A 423 11.49 -5.44 -27.60
N ALA A 424 10.60 -6.37 -27.22
CA ALA A 424 9.58 -6.89 -28.13
C ALA A 424 8.63 -5.79 -28.60
N ALA A 425 8.22 -4.88 -27.70
CA ALA A 425 7.33 -3.76 -28.03
C ALA A 425 7.95 -2.80 -29.05
N LEU A 426 9.25 -2.48 -28.93
CA LEU A 426 9.95 -1.60 -29.87
C LEU A 426 9.85 -2.13 -31.31
N ILE A 427 10.03 -3.43 -31.53
CA ILE A 427 9.87 -4.05 -32.85
C ILE A 427 8.40 -4.04 -33.29
N ARG A 428 7.49 -4.54 -32.43
CA ARG A 428 6.08 -4.74 -32.79
C ARG A 428 5.38 -3.44 -33.20
N HIS A 429 5.70 -2.34 -32.51
CA HIS A 429 5.03 -1.06 -32.70
C HIS A 429 5.74 -0.14 -33.70
N SER A 430 7.06 -0.22 -33.84
CA SER A 430 7.76 0.57 -34.88
C SER A 430 7.63 -0.04 -36.27
N ARG A 431 7.72 -1.38 -36.37
CA ARG A 431 7.82 -2.13 -37.65
C ARG A 431 8.87 -1.54 -38.61
N ALA A 432 9.92 -0.93 -38.06
CA ALA A 432 10.93 -0.20 -38.81
C ALA A 432 12.18 -1.06 -39.02
N PRO A 433 12.69 -1.21 -40.27
CA PRO A 433 13.92 -1.94 -40.54
C PRO A 433 15.13 -1.41 -39.74
N GLU A 434 15.19 -0.11 -39.49
CA GLU A 434 16.27 0.52 -38.73
C GLU A 434 16.26 0.10 -37.26
N VAL A 435 15.07 -0.07 -36.67
CA VAL A 435 14.92 -0.57 -35.29
C VAL A 435 15.32 -2.03 -35.22
N ILE A 436 14.88 -2.86 -36.16
CA ILE A 436 15.28 -4.27 -36.23
C ILE A 436 16.80 -4.38 -36.31
N ASN A 437 17.43 -3.62 -37.21
CA ASN A 437 18.88 -3.60 -37.35
C ASN A 437 19.60 -3.13 -36.07
N ALA A 438 19.08 -2.11 -35.38
CA ALA A 438 19.64 -1.64 -34.12
C ALA A 438 19.52 -2.70 -33.01
N VAL A 439 18.36 -3.34 -32.89
CA VAL A 439 18.11 -4.43 -31.93
C VAL A 439 19.00 -5.63 -32.20
N THR A 440 19.17 -6.03 -33.45
CA THR A 440 20.05 -7.14 -33.84
C THR A 440 21.51 -6.83 -33.52
N LYS A 441 22.00 -5.61 -33.83
CA LYS A 441 23.36 -5.19 -33.49
C LYS A 441 23.62 -5.15 -31.99
N ALA A 442 22.59 -4.93 -31.19
CA ALA A 442 22.65 -4.95 -29.74
C ALA A 442 22.51 -6.36 -29.14
N ASP A 443 22.48 -7.44 -29.93
CA ASP A 443 22.22 -8.82 -29.47
C ASP A 443 20.81 -9.04 -28.85
N GLY A 444 19.86 -8.16 -29.17
CA GLY A 444 18.51 -8.25 -28.64
C GLY A 444 17.70 -9.44 -29.16
N VAL A 445 18.04 -9.97 -30.35
CA VAL A 445 17.36 -11.13 -30.94
C VAL A 445 17.49 -12.36 -30.04
N ARG A 446 18.68 -12.61 -29.46
CA ARG A 446 18.91 -13.73 -28.53
C ARG A 446 17.99 -13.65 -27.29
N HIS A 447 17.80 -12.45 -26.77
CA HIS A 447 16.90 -12.22 -25.64
C HIS A 447 15.44 -12.48 -25.99
N LEU A 448 14.98 -12.05 -27.17
CA LEU A 448 13.63 -12.36 -27.66
C LEU A 448 13.41 -13.87 -27.84
N ILE A 449 14.39 -14.60 -28.34
CA ILE A 449 14.30 -16.07 -28.49
C ILE A 449 14.20 -16.73 -27.11
N THR A 450 15.01 -16.28 -26.14
CA THR A 450 14.91 -16.74 -24.76
C THR A 450 13.52 -16.44 -24.18
N MET A 451 12.98 -15.24 -24.42
CA MET A 451 11.65 -14.82 -23.98
C MET A 451 10.52 -15.67 -24.60
N ALA A 452 10.69 -16.16 -25.83
CA ALA A 452 9.73 -17.07 -26.49
C ALA A 452 9.55 -18.39 -25.73
N THR A 453 10.48 -18.75 -24.84
CA THR A 453 10.42 -19.93 -23.96
C THR A 453 10.05 -19.60 -22.51
N SER A 454 9.64 -18.37 -22.22
CA SER A 454 9.21 -17.92 -20.88
C SER A 454 8.06 -18.78 -20.32
N GLU A 455 7.95 -18.92 -19.01
CA GLU A 455 6.79 -19.56 -18.36
C GLU A 455 5.48 -18.75 -18.54
N HIS A 456 5.59 -17.47 -18.89
CA HIS A 456 4.43 -16.58 -19.05
C HIS A 456 3.98 -16.49 -20.51
N LEU A 457 2.78 -17.02 -20.80
CA LEU A 457 2.22 -17.07 -22.16
C LEU A 457 2.18 -15.72 -22.88
N ILE A 458 1.90 -14.63 -22.15
CA ILE A 458 1.87 -13.28 -22.72
C ILE A 458 3.25 -12.89 -23.26
N MET A 459 4.32 -13.21 -22.52
CA MET A 459 5.69 -12.92 -22.94
C MET A 459 6.10 -13.79 -24.12
N GLN A 460 5.76 -15.08 -24.10
CA GLN A 460 6.01 -15.97 -25.23
C GLN A 460 5.39 -15.41 -26.52
N ASN A 461 4.11 -15.02 -26.47
CA ASN A 461 3.42 -14.49 -27.63
C ASN A 461 3.98 -13.14 -28.09
N GLU A 462 4.30 -12.22 -27.18
CA GLU A 462 4.94 -10.94 -27.52
C GLU A 462 6.28 -11.16 -28.24
N ALA A 463 7.09 -12.12 -27.79
CA ALA A 463 8.36 -12.47 -28.41
C ALA A 463 8.17 -13.09 -29.80
N LEU A 464 7.29 -14.09 -29.93
CA LEU A 464 7.01 -14.76 -31.21
C LEU A 464 6.51 -13.79 -32.27
N VAL A 465 5.59 -12.89 -31.90
CA VAL A 465 5.07 -11.85 -32.81
C VAL A 465 6.16 -10.85 -33.18
N ALA A 466 7.00 -10.42 -32.23
CA ALA A 466 8.13 -9.53 -32.52
C ALA A 466 9.12 -10.17 -33.51
N LEU A 467 9.51 -11.42 -33.27
CA LEU A 467 10.39 -12.19 -34.15
C LEU A 467 9.78 -12.42 -35.53
N ALA A 468 8.47 -12.68 -35.62
CA ALA A 468 7.79 -12.87 -36.90
C ALA A 468 7.77 -11.56 -37.72
N ILE A 469 7.46 -10.43 -37.08
CA ILE A 469 7.50 -9.11 -37.72
C ILE A 469 8.91 -8.79 -38.19
N ALA A 470 9.91 -8.98 -37.32
CA ALA A 470 11.30 -8.73 -37.67
C ALA A 470 11.72 -9.58 -38.87
N SER A 471 11.39 -10.88 -38.86
CA SER A 471 11.75 -11.82 -39.92
C SER A 471 11.08 -11.48 -41.25
N ALA A 472 9.84 -11.00 -41.21
CA ALA A 472 9.13 -10.61 -42.42
C ALA A 472 9.73 -9.35 -43.08
N ILE A 473 10.37 -8.48 -42.28
CA ILE A 473 10.93 -7.21 -42.75
C ILE A 473 12.38 -7.37 -43.19
N ASP A 474 13.23 -7.99 -42.36
CA ASP A 474 14.67 -8.09 -42.60
C ASP A 474 15.24 -9.40 -42.05
N ILE A 475 14.83 -10.52 -42.63
CA ILE A 475 15.38 -11.83 -42.27
C ILE A 475 16.89 -11.89 -42.46
N ALA A 476 17.44 -11.21 -43.47
CA ALA A 476 18.84 -11.31 -43.86
C ALA A 476 19.79 -10.86 -42.74
N SER A 477 19.45 -9.81 -42.00
CA SER A 477 20.28 -9.31 -40.91
C SER A 477 20.25 -10.20 -39.66
N MET A 478 19.26 -11.07 -39.48
CA MET A 478 19.08 -11.89 -38.28
C MET A 478 19.40 -13.37 -38.44
N GLN A 479 19.71 -13.84 -39.67
CA GLN A 479 19.96 -15.26 -39.94
C GLN A 479 21.02 -15.87 -39.01
N GLU A 480 22.11 -15.13 -38.77
CA GLU A 480 23.18 -15.58 -37.89
C GLU A 480 22.70 -15.69 -36.44
N SER A 481 22.04 -14.63 -35.92
CA SER A 481 21.48 -14.64 -34.56
C SER A 481 20.43 -15.74 -34.34
N PHE A 482 19.60 -16.05 -35.35
CA PHE A 482 18.61 -17.13 -35.26
C PHE A 482 19.26 -18.51 -35.16
N ARG A 483 20.35 -18.74 -35.88
CA ARG A 483 21.13 -19.98 -35.81
C ARG A 483 21.86 -20.11 -34.48
N GLU A 484 22.58 -19.06 -34.07
CA GLU A 484 23.36 -19.07 -32.83
C GLU A 484 22.49 -19.27 -31.59
N ALA A 485 21.28 -18.73 -31.60
CA ALA A 485 20.32 -18.88 -30.50
C ALA A 485 19.37 -20.07 -30.66
N GLU A 486 19.61 -20.97 -31.63
CA GLU A 486 18.84 -22.20 -31.85
C GLU A 486 17.30 -21.97 -31.94
N LEU A 487 16.89 -20.97 -32.73
CA LEU A 487 15.48 -20.61 -32.88
C LEU A 487 14.63 -21.76 -33.44
N LEU A 488 15.06 -22.40 -34.53
CA LEU A 488 14.27 -23.47 -35.16
C LEU A 488 14.09 -24.71 -34.28
N PRO A 489 15.15 -25.25 -33.61
CA PRO A 489 14.97 -26.30 -32.61
C PRO A 489 14.02 -25.91 -31.48
N THR A 490 14.11 -24.66 -31.02
CA THR A 490 13.21 -24.12 -29.99
C THR A 490 11.76 -24.16 -30.46
N LEU A 491 11.47 -23.64 -31.66
CA LEU A 491 10.13 -23.66 -32.24
C LEU A 491 9.61 -25.08 -32.48
N GLN A 492 10.45 -26.00 -32.93
CA GLN A 492 10.06 -27.40 -33.11
C GLN A 492 9.61 -28.02 -31.78
N LYS A 493 10.40 -27.85 -30.71
CA LYS A 493 10.05 -28.33 -29.37
C LYS A 493 8.72 -27.74 -28.88
N MET A 494 8.50 -26.45 -29.14
CA MET A 494 7.27 -25.74 -28.78
C MET A 494 6.04 -26.29 -29.53
N LEU A 495 6.20 -26.65 -30.80
CA LEU A 495 5.14 -27.25 -31.61
C LEU A 495 4.81 -28.70 -31.20
N ASP A 496 5.84 -29.48 -30.87
CA ASP A 496 5.73 -30.87 -30.44
C ASP A 496 5.20 -31.02 -29.01
N ASP A 497 5.20 -29.96 -28.20
CA ASP A 497 4.62 -29.98 -26.85
C ASP A 497 3.10 -30.28 -26.91
N PRO A 498 2.63 -31.42 -26.36
CA PRO A 498 1.22 -31.76 -26.37
C PRO A 498 0.36 -30.86 -25.47
N VAL A 499 0.98 -30.16 -24.51
CA VAL A 499 0.28 -29.27 -23.56
C VAL A 499 0.27 -27.82 -24.05
N GLY A 500 1.02 -27.48 -25.10
CA GLY A 500 1.08 -26.13 -25.67
C GLY A 500 -0.28 -25.62 -26.18
N THR A 501 -0.59 -24.35 -25.90
CA THR A 501 -1.88 -23.74 -26.28
C THR A 501 -2.01 -23.52 -27.79
N VAL A 502 -3.25 -23.39 -28.27
CA VAL A 502 -3.55 -23.19 -29.69
C VAL A 502 -2.95 -21.88 -30.20
N GLU A 503 -3.10 -20.80 -29.43
CA GLU A 503 -2.59 -19.47 -29.76
C GLU A 503 -1.07 -19.49 -29.91
N PHE A 504 -0.40 -20.20 -29.03
CA PHE A 504 1.05 -20.34 -29.03
C PHE A 504 1.56 -21.11 -30.25
N LYS A 505 0.96 -22.27 -30.54
CA LYS A 505 1.30 -23.05 -31.75
C LYS A 505 1.04 -22.24 -33.01
N PHE A 506 -0.05 -21.47 -33.04
CA PHE A 506 -0.36 -20.59 -34.16
C PHE A 506 0.71 -19.49 -34.34
N SER A 507 1.12 -18.80 -33.28
CA SER A 507 2.19 -17.78 -33.34
C SER A 507 3.53 -18.37 -33.75
N ALA A 508 3.90 -19.56 -33.25
CA ALA A 508 5.12 -20.26 -33.63
C ALA A 508 5.09 -20.67 -35.12
N LEU A 509 3.98 -21.18 -35.63
CA LEU A 509 3.79 -21.47 -37.04
C LEU A 509 3.82 -20.20 -37.91
N GLY A 510 3.31 -19.08 -37.42
CA GLY A 510 3.43 -17.77 -38.08
C GLY A 510 4.88 -17.33 -38.25
N LEU A 511 5.71 -17.52 -37.22
CA LEU A 511 7.15 -17.26 -37.30
C LEU A 511 7.84 -18.22 -38.28
N ILE A 512 7.59 -19.53 -38.20
CA ILE A 512 8.15 -20.52 -39.15
C ILE A 512 7.75 -20.17 -40.59
N CYS A 513 6.51 -19.75 -40.80
CA CYS A 513 6.01 -19.29 -42.10
C CYS A 513 6.85 -18.12 -42.63
N SER A 514 7.13 -17.12 -41.79
CA SER A 514 8.01 -16.03 -42.15
C SER A 514 9.44 -16.50 -42.44
N LEU A 515 9.99 -17.40 -41.63
CA LEU A 515 11.34 -17.93 -41.81
C LEU A 515 11.49 -18.74 -43.11
N ALA A 516 10.44 -19.45 -43.53
CA ALA A 516 10.44 -20.24 -44.76
C ALA A 516 10.63 -19.38 -46.03
N SER A 517 10.49 -18.05 -45.96
CA SER A 517 10.85 -17.16 -47.06
C SER A 517 12.36 -17.14 -47.38
N SER A 518 13.22 -17.54 -46.43
CA SER A 518 14.68 -17.62 -46.61
C SER A 518 15.10 -19.01 -47.04
N SER A 519 15.87 -19.12 -48.13
CA SER A 519 16.45 -20.40 -48.60
C SER A 519 17.33 -21.04 -47.53
N SER A 520 18.17 -20.25 -46.86
CA SER A 520 19.02 -20.71 -45.76
C SER A 520 18.20 -21.32 -44.60
N MET A 521 17.07 -20.69 -44.24
CA MET A 521 16.25 -21.19 -43.13
C MET A 521 15.48 -22.44 -43.54
N LYS A 522 15.06 -22.52 -44.81
CA LYS A 522 14.46 -23.74 -45.37
C LYS A 522 15.40 -24.94 -45.28
N GLU A 523 16.66 -24.79 -45.69
CA GLU A 523 17.68 -25.84 -45.57
C GLU A 523 17.85 -26.32 -44.11
N GLU A 524 17.82 -25.39 -43.16
CA GLU A 524 17.91 -25.73 -41.74
C GLU A 524 16.66 -26.47 -41.24
N MET A 525 15.46 -26.02 -41.63
CA MET A 525 14.20 -26.71 -41.33
C MET A 525 14.16 -28.13 -41.89
N GLU A 526 14.76 -28.36 -43.07
CA GLU A 526 14.90 -29.70 -43.65
C GLU A 526 15.87 -30.55 -42.85
N SER A 527 17.01 -29.99 -42.43
CA SER A 527 17.97 -30.73 -41.59
C SER A 527 17.40 -31.14 -40.22
N LEU A 528 16.48 -30.34 -39.67
CA LEU A 528 15.74 -30.62 -38.44
C LEU A 528 14.51 -31.53 -38.62
N ASN A 529 14.21 -31.98 -39.85
CA ASN A 529 13.01 -32.74 -40.19
C ASN A 529 11.71 -32.08 -39.73
N LEU A 530 11.63 -30.74 -39.77
CA LEU A 530 10.47 -29.99 -39.30
C LEU A 530 9.17 -30.37 -40.05
N LYS A 531 9.29 -30.85 -41.29
CA LYS A 531 8.19 -31.42 -42.10
C LYS A 531 7.41 -32.50 -41.33
N GLU A 532 8.04 -33.31 -40.49
CA GLU A 532 7.34 -34.34 -39.70
C GLU A 532 6.42 -33.72 -38.63
N THR A 533 6.95 -32.79 -37.84
CA THR A 533 6.20 -32.03 -36.82
C THR A 533 5.02 -31.29 -37.47
N LEU A 534 5.23 -30.64 -38.62
CA LEU A 534 4.18 -29.94 -39.34
C LEU A 534 3.07 -30.87 -39.85
N ASN A 535 3.42 -32.04 -40.41
CA ASN A 535 2.42 -33.03 -40.85
C ASN A 535 1.54 -33.53 -39.70
N LYS A 536 2.09 -33.67 -38.48
CA LYS A 536 1.28 -34.01 -37.29
C LYS A 536 0.29 -32.90 -36.96
N LEU A 537 0.69 -31.63 -37.14
CA LEU A 537 -0.14 -30.46 -36.87
C LEU A 537 -1.20 -30.18 -37.93
N SER A 538 -1.03 -30.65 -39.17
CA SER A 538 -2.09 -30.62 -40.20
C SER A 538 -3.37 -31.35 -39.76
N GLY A 539 -3.25 -32.33 -38.86
CA GLY A 539 -4.38 -33.04 -38.24
C GLY A 539 -4.86 -32.45 -36.91
N HIS A 540 -4.39 -31.26 -36.52
CA HIS A 540 -4.70 -30.67 -35.22
C HIS A 540 -6.20 -30.28 -35.11
N SER A 541 -6.76 -30.36 -33.90
CA SER A 541 -8.19 -30.09 -33.64
C SER A 541 -8.60 -28.64 -33.92
N SER A 542 -7.67 -27.70 -33.78
CA SER A 542 -7.84 -26.30 -34.18
C SER A 542 -7.60 -26.12 -35.66
N THR A 543 -8.62 -25.65 -36.38
CA THR A 543 -8.55 -25.34 -37.81
C THR A 543 -7.47 -24.32 -38.13
N ASN A 544 -7.26 -23.31 -37.27
CA ASN A 544 -6.26 -22.27 -37.49
C ASN A 544 -4.83 -22.84 -37.48
N VAL A 545 -4.55 -23.77 -36.56
CA VAL A 545 -3.24 -24.43 -36.46
C VAL A 545 -3.02 -25.37 -37.64
N ALA A 546 -4.04 -26.18 -37.98
CA ALA A 546 -3.97 -27.09 -39.11
C ALA A 546 -3.73 -26.36 -40.44
N THR A 547 -4.53 -25.33 -40.73
CA THR A 547 -4.39 -24.55 -41.97
C THR A 547 -3.04 -23.81 -42.05
N GLN A 548 -2.55 -23.29 -40.93
CA GLN A 548 -1.24 -22.64 -40.91
C GLN A 548 -0.10 -23.66 -41.13
N ALA A 549 -0.20 -24.86 -40.53
CA ALA A 549 0.78 -25.94 -40.75
C ALA A 549 0.82 -26.39 -42.22
N ASP A 550 -0.35 -26.56 -42.85
CA ASP A 550 -0.46 -26.88 -44.28
C ASP A 550 0.17 -25.80 -45.16
N THR A 551 -0.01 -24.52 -44.81
CA THR A 551 0.59 -23.39 -45.52
C THR A 551 2.11 -23.45 -45.47
N VAL A 552 2.69 -23.73 -44.30
CA VAL A 552 4.14 -23.89 -44.15
C VAL A 552 4.65 -25.09 -44.94
N LEU A 553 3.96 -26.22 -44.90
CA LEU A 553 4.31 -27.42 -45.68
C LEU A 553 4.34 -27.16 -47.18
N ALA A 554 3.36 -26.42 -47.70
CA ALA A 554 3.31 -26.04 -49.11
C ALA A 554 4.56 -25.22 -49.49
N MET A 555 4.90 -24.19 -48.70
CA MET A 555 6.09 -23.36 -48.97
C MET A 555 7.41 -24.14 -48.91
N LEU A 556 7.50 -25.15 -48.05
CA LEU A 556 8.67 -26.04 -47.97
C LEU A 556 8.72 -27.08 -49.10
N SER A 557 7.66 -27.22 -49.89
CA SER A 557 7.55 -28.15 -51.02
C SER A 557 7.72 -27.46 -52.37
N GLU A 558 7.49 -26.15 -52.46
CA GLU A 558 7.62 -25.37 -53.71
C GLU A 558 9.06 -25.13 -54.20
N THR A 559 10.08 -25.58 -53.45
CA THR A 559 11.51 -25.37 -53.77
C THR A 559 12.34 -26.65 -53.87
N SER A 560 11.71 -27.84 -53.87
CA SER A 560 12.40 -29.13 -54.14
C SER A 560 12.47 -29.47 -55.62
#